data_AF-A0A0N4XWM2-F1
#
_entry.id   AF-A0A0N4XWM2-F1
#
_cell.length_a   1.000
_cell.length_b   1.000
_cell.length_c   1.000
_cell.angle_alpha   90.00
_cell.angle_beta   90.00
_cell.angle_gamma   90.00
#
_symmetry.space_group_name_H-M   'P 1'
#
loop_
_entity.id
_entity.type
_entity.pdbx_description
1 polymer ?
#
loop_
_entity_poly.entity_id
_entity_poly.type
_entity_poly.pdbx_seq_one_letter_code
_entity_poly.pdbx_strand_id
1 'polypeptide(L)'
;MKVSNVQVYGSAYWDEYETCKGDGDYGNRSLVCDPSHRLADTTTTKLTDMLRKLQRRIGCECVDGCRREDGRDEFIGLLHVTNTKNTDDLKTDMEKEYSDAKLGNVTCDHGLLLVYLKDTQKVCEL
;
A
#
# COMPACT_ATOMS: atom_id res chain seq x y z
N MET A 1 -7.85 28.24 26.80
CA MET A 1 -7.61 26.87 26.30
C MET A 1 -6.47 26.95 25.29
N LYS A 2 -5.30 26.39 25.62
CA LYS A 2 -4.19 26.27 24.66
C LYS A 2 -4.55 25.10 23.74
N VAL A 3 -4.83 25.39 22.48
CA VAL A 3 -4.87 24.38 21.43
C VAL A 3 -3.42 24.03 21.15
N SER A 4 -2.96 22.91 21.69
CA SER A 4 -1.66 22.36 21.34
C SER A 4 -1.78 21.81 19.92
N ASN A 5 -1.21 22.52 18.94
CA ASN A 5 -0.95 21.96 17.62
C ASN A 5 0.03 20.80 17.80
N VAL A 6 -0.50 19.57 17.82
CA VAL A 6 0.31 18.38 17.62
C VAL A 6 0.67 18.38 16.15
N GLN A 7 1.86 18.89 15.85
CA GLN A 7 2.49 18.73 14.54
C GLN A 7 2.76 17.23 14.39
N VAL A 8 1.88 16.52 13.67
CA VAL A 8 2.11 15.13 13.30
C VAL A 8 3.24 15.16 12.28
N TYR A 9 4.48 15.02 12.75
CA TYR A 9 5.59 14.70 11.86
C TYR A 9 5.26 13.34 11.24
N GLY A 10 5.04 13.31 9.92
CA GLY A 10 4.84 12.05 9.21
C GLY A 10 6.04 11.13 9.46
N SER A 11 5.79 9.83 9.64
CA SER A 11 6.86 8.84 9.62
C SER A 11 7.51 8.85 8.24
N ALA A 12 8.79 8.49 8.15
CA ALA A 12 9.46 8.38 6.85
C ALA A 12 8.73 7.40 5.92
N TYR A 13 8.14 6.34 6.48
CA TYR A 13 7.21 5.45 5.78
C TYR A 13 6.02 6.21 5.16
N TRP A 14 5.37 7.08 5.93
CA TRP A 14 4.21 7.83 5.46
C TRP A 14 4.58 8.82 4.35
N ASP A 15 5.74 9.47 4.47
CA ASP A 15 6.23 10.37 3.41
C ASP A 15 6.52 9.60 2.11
N GLU A 16 7.03 8.37 2.20
CA GLU A 16 7.22 7.47 1.06
C GLU A 16 5.90 7.08 0.40
N TYR A 17 4.90 6.72 1.22
CA TYR A 17 3.56 6.40 0.75
C TYR A 17 2.90 7.59 0.01
N GLU A 18 2.92 8.78 0.61
CA GLU A 18 2.34 9.99 0.00
C GLU A 18 3.05 10.37 -1.31
N THR A 19 4.38 10.21 -1.36
CA THR A 19 5.16 10.40 -2.60
C THR A 19 4.69 9.45 -3.70
N CYS A 20 4.57 8.16 -3.40
CA CYS A 20 4.10 7.17 -4.36
C CYS A 20 2.66 7.43 -4.83
N LYS A 21 1.78 7.87 -3.92
CA LYS A 21 0.40 8.23 -4.23
C LYS A 21 0.34 9.45 -5.15
N GLY A 22 1.13 10.48 -4.89
CA GLY A 22 1.19 11.70 -5.69
C GLY A 22 1.83 11.53 -7.07
N ASP A 23 2.99 10.88 -7.14
CA ASP A 23 3.81 10.82 -8.36
C ASP A 23 3.49 9.61 -9.24
N GLY A 24 3.13 8.48 -8.62
CA GLY A 24 2.97 7.19 -9.29
C GLY A 24 1.53 6.73 -9.45
N ASP A 25 0.56 7.47 -8.89
CA ASP A 25 -0.84 7.05 -8.78
C ASP A 25 -0.92 5.63 -8.16
N TYR A 26 -0.10 5.41 -7.12
CA TYR A 26 -0.02 4.18 -6.36
C TYR A 26 -1.37 3.85 -5.72
N GLY A 27 -1.77 2.59 -5.80
CA GLY A 27 -3.13 2.16 -5.49
C GLY A 27 -4.04 2.10 -6.71
N ASN A 28 -3.73 2.82 -7.78
CA ASN A 28 -4.55 2.92 -8.99
C ASN A 28 -3.81 2.42 -10.24
N ARG A 29 -2.85 3.19 -10.77
CA ARG A 29 -2.06 2.79 -11.94
C ARG A 29 -0.84 1.97 -11.57
N SER A 30 -0.21 2.27 -10.42
CA SER A 30 0.87 1.48 -9.86
C SER A 30 0.41 0.65 -8.66
N LEU A 31 0.95 -0.56 -8.52
CA LEU A 31 0.71 -1.45 -7.37
C LEU A 31 1.95 -1.63 -6.50
N VAL A 32 3.07 -1.02 -6.88
CA VAL A 32 4.34 -1.08 -6.15
C VAL A 32 4.80 0.34 -5.86
N CYS A 33 5.05 0.62 -4.58
CA CYS A 33 5.68 1.85 -4.10
C CYS A 33 7.15 1.57 -3.77
N ASP A 34 8.07 2.17 -4.52
CA ASP A 34 9.52 2.08 -4.27
C ASP A 34 10.21 3.44 -4.57
N PRO A 35 9.95 4.47 -3.75
CA PRO A 35 10.30 5.85 -4.08
C PRO A 35 11.81 6.12 -4.00
N SER A 36 12.57 5.27 -3.30
CA SER A 36 14.03 5.35 -3.25
C SER A 36 14.72 4.42 -4.26
N HIS A 37 13.97 3.82 -5.20
CA HIS A 37 14.49 2.92 -6.23
C HIS A 37 15.37 1.79 -5.64
N ARG A 38 14.88 1.15 -4.57
CA ARG A 38 15.57 0.07 -3.86
C ARG A 38 15.60 -1.22 -4.66
N LEU A 39 14.65 -1.38 -5.58
CA LEU A 39 14.56 -2.47 -6.55
C LEU A 39 14.97 -1.96 -7.94
N ALA A 40 15.50 -2.87 -8.75
CA ALA A 40 15.67 -2.58 -10.17
C ALA A 40 14.31 -2.46 -10.85
N ASP A 41 14.18 -1.56 -11.83
CA ASP A 41 12.92 -1.33 -12.57
C ASP A 41 12.29 -2.62 -13.11
N THR A 42 13.13 -3.52 -13.64
CA THR A 42 12.66 -4.83 -14.15
C THR A 42 12.02 -5.71 -13.06
N THR A 43 12.45 -5.55 -11.80
CA THR A 43 11.86 -6.26 -10.65
C THR A 43 10.53 -5.63 -10.29
N THR A 44 10.46 -4.30 -10.22
CA THR A 44 9.23 -3.54 -9.98
C THR A 44 8.16 -3.84 -11.02
N THR A 45 8.53 -3.93 -12.31
CA THR A 45 7.62 -4.36 -13.39
C THR A 45 7.09 -5.78 -13.17
N LYS A 46 7.97 -6.75 -12.87
CA LYS A 46 7.56 -8.14 -12.63
C LYS A 46 6.61 -8.29 -11.44
N LEU A 47 6.88 -7.56 -10.35
CA LEU A 47 6.03 -7.53 -9.16
C LEU A 47 4.67 -6.90 -9.45
N THR A 48 4.66 -5.79 -10.18
CA THR A 48 3.42 -5.15 -10.64
C THR A 48 2.58 -6.10 -11.50
N ASP A 49 3.21 -6.79 -12.46
CA ASP A 49 2.54 -7.78 -13.31
C ASP A 49 1.98 -8.96 -12.50
N MET A 50 2.71 -9.40 -11.47
CA MET A 50 2.28 -10.48 -10.59
C MET A 50 1.05 -10.07 -9.78
N LEU A 51 1.07 -8.89 -9.15
CA LEU A 51 -0.07 -8.36 -8.40
C LEU A 51 -1.28 -8.20 -9.33
N ARG A 52 -1.12 -7.62 -10.52
CA ARG A 52 -2.21 -7.52 -11.52
C ARG A 52 -2.79 -8.86 -11.94
N LYS A 53 -1.96 -9.89 -12.09
CA LYS A 53 -2.42 -11.25 -12.40
C LYS A 53 -3.22 -11.83 -11.23
N LEU A 54 -2.78 -11.57 -9.99
CA LEU A 54 -3.48 -12.01 -8.79
C LEU A 54 -4.85 -11.32 -8.68
N GLN A 55 -4.92 -10.00 -8.88
CA GLN A 55 -6.19 -9.25 -8.87
C GLN A 55 -7.22 -9.86 -9.84
N ARG A 56 -6.81 -10.17 -11.07
CA ARG A 56 -7.70 -10.79 -12.07
C ARG A 56 -8.12 -12.23 -11.73
N ARG A 57 -7.33 -12.95 -10.93
CA ARG A 57 -7.57 -14.38 -10.61
C ARG A 57 -8.38 -14.57 -9.35
N ILE A 58 -8.11 -13.80 -8.30
CA ILE A 58 -8.94 -13.77 -7.10
C ILE A 58 -10.33 -13.23 -7.48
N GLY A 59 -10.37 -12.25 -8.40
CA GLY A 59 -11.62 -11.60 -8.77
C GLY A 59 -12.23 -10.86 -7.60
N CYS A 60 -13.47 -10.43 -7.75
CA CYS A 60 -14.25 -9.92 -6.64
C CYS A 60 -15.53 -10.73 -6.48
N GLU A 61 -15.58 -11.56 -5.43
CA GLU A 61 -16.72 -12.45 -5.13
C GLU A 61 -17.57 -11.92 -3.96
N CYS A 62 -17.76 -10.61 -3.92
CA CYS A 62 -18.47 -9.95 -2.83
C CYS A 62 -19.91 -9.65 -3.21
N VAL A 63 -20.82 -9.74 -2.23
CA VAL A 63 -22.26 -9.53 -2.43
C VAL A 63 -22.54 -8.19 -3.12
N ASP A 64 -21.78 -7.16 -2.75
CA ASP A 64 -21.90 -5.80 -3.31
C ASP A 64 -20.70 -5.41 -4.20
N GLY A 65 -19.89 -6.39 -4.63
CA GLY A 65 -18.61 -6.16 -5.29
C GLY A 65 -17.52 -5.67 -4.33
N CYS A 66 -16.39 -5.26 -4.88
CA CYS A 66 -15.20 -4.71 -4.22
C CYS A 66 -15.15 -3.22 -4.48
N ARG A 67 -16.35 -2.62 -4.51
CA ARG A 67 -16.54 -1.26 -4.96
C ARG A 67 -15.92 -0.29 -3.97
N ARG A 68 -15.01 0.52 -4.47
CA ARG A 68 -14.31 1.55 -3.73
C ARG A 68 -14.98 2.90 -3.96
N GLU A 69 -14.64 3.87 -3.11
CA GLU A 69 -15.14 5.24 -3.26
C GLU A 69 -14.69 5.92 -4.56
N ASP A 70 -13.57 5.48 -5.15
CA ASP A 70 -13.09 5.97 -6.45
C ASP A 70 -13.86 5.38 -7.65
N GLY A 71 -14.84 4.50 -7.38
CA GLY A 71 -15.68 3.86 -8.39
C GLY A 71 -15.10 2.58 -9.00
N ARG A 72 -13.87 2.18 -8.64
CA ARG A 72 -13.30 0.89 -9.06
C ARG A 72 -13.92 -0.26 -8.29
N ASP A 73 -13.98 -1.42 -8.94
CA ASP A 73 -14.61 -2.63 -8.42
C ASP A 73 -13.68 -3.83 -8.66
N GLU A 74 -12.61 -3.90 -7.88
CA GLU A 74 -11.56 -4.92 -8.00
C GLU A 74 -10.85 -5.18 -6.66
N PHE A 75 -10.39 -6.43 -6.46
CA PHE A 75 -9.38 -6.75 -5.44
C PHE A 75 -8.11 -5.92 -5.69
N ILE A 76 -7.49 -5.40 -4.64
CA ILE A 76 -6.21 -4.69 -4.76
C ILE A 76 -5.18 -5.26 -3.78
N GLY A 77 -4.07 -5.72 -4.36
CA GLY A 77 -2.85 -6.04 -3.64
C GLY A 77 -1.81 -4.96 -3.91
N LEU A 78 -1.28 -4.35 -2.86
CA LEU A 78 -0.22 -3.37 -2.93
C LEU A 78 1.08 -3.89 -2.31
N LEU A 79 2.21 -3.38 -2.81
CA LEU A 79 3.53 -3.63 -2.26
C LEU A 79 4.26 -2.32 -1.98
N HIS A 80 4.57 -2.07 -0.72
CA HIS A 80 5.44 -0.95 -0.30
C HIS A 80 6.85 -1.47 -0.04
N VAL A 81 7.85 -0.92 -0.72
CA VAL A 81 9.27 -1.23 -0.54
C VAL A 81 9.97 -0.14 0.26
N THR A 82 10.41 -0.48 1.47
CA THR A 82 11.05 0.45 2.40
C THR A 82 12.23 -0.21 3.13
N ASN A 83 12.77 0.43 4.17
CA ASN A 83 13.80 -0.10 5.06
C ASN A 83 13.31 -0.04 6.52
N THR A 84 13.86 -0.88 7.41
CA THR A 84 13.41 -0.89 8.82
C THR A 84 13.60 0.45 9.53
N LYS A 85 14.59 1.24 9.12
CA LYS A 85 14.84 2.58 9.70
C LYS A 85 13.73 3.60 9.42
N ASN A 86 12.88 3.33 8.42
CA ASN A 86 11.78 4.22 8.05
C ASN A 86 10.48 3.88 8.80
N THR A 87 10.49 2.77 9.56
CA THR A 87 9.32 2.18 10.19
C THR A 87 9.54 2.15 11.71
N ASP A 88 9.07 3.18 12.42
CA ASP A 88 9.16 3.22 13.88
C ASP A 88 8.18 2.19 14.50
N ASP A 89 6.95 2.16 13.98
CA ASP A 89 5.95 1.14 14.26
C ASP A 89 5.33 0.68 12.93
N LEU A 90 5.97 -0.31 12.33
CA LEU A 90 5.56 -0.85 11.03
C LEU A 90 4.09 -1.30 11.03
N LYS A 91 3.59 -1.85 12.14
CA LYS A 91 2.21 -2.33 12.19
C LYS A 91 1.24 -1.15 12.08
N THR A 92 1.45 -0.12 12.88
CA THR A 92 0.62 1.10 12.84
C THR A 92 0.72 1.81 11.48
N ASP A 93 1.91 1.88 10.90
CA ASP A 93 2.12 2.46 9.56
C ASP A 93 1.37 1.66 8.48
N MET A 94 1.45 0.32 8.52
CA MET A 94 0.75 -0.56 7.59
C MET A 94 -0.78 -0.45 7.74
N GLU A 95 -1.30 -0.44 8.97
CA GLU A 95 -2.75 -0.29 9.22
C GLU A 95 -3.26 1.06 8.70
N LYS A 96 -2.47 2.11 8.87
CA LYS A 96 -2.77 3.45 8.36
C LYS A 96 -2.78 3.47 6.82
N GLU A 97 -1.78 2.89 6.16
CA GLU A 97 -1.75 2.76 4.69
C GLU A 97 -2.93 1.93 4.18
N TYR A 98 -3.20 0.78 4.79
CA TYR A 98 -4.30 -0.10 4.40
C TYR A 98 -5.64 0.64 4.45
N SER A 99 -5.87 1.40 5.52
CA SER A 99 -7.07 2.21 5.69
C SER A 99 -7.14 3.38 4.71
N ASP A 100 -6.07 4.15 4.52
CA ASP A 100 -6.06 5.31 3.62
C ASP A 100 -6.21 4.89 2.16
N ALA A 101 -5.55 3.81 1.77
CA ALA A 101 -5.69 3.22 0.46
C ALA A 101 -7.10 2.65 0.25
N LYS A 102 -7.87 2.36 1.32
CA LYS A 102 -9.20 1.70 1.28
C LYS A 102 -9.12 0.28 0.72
N LEU A 103 -8.13 -0.49 1.17
CA LEU A 103 -7.91 -1.85 0.68
C LEU A 103 -9.01 -2.82 1.13
N GLY A 104 -9.54 -2.65 2.35
CA GLY A 104 -10.69 -3.41 2.83
C GLY A 104 -12.03 -2.84 2.36
N ASN A 105 -12.98 -3.71 1.98
CA ASN A 105 -14.39 -3.36 1.82
C ASN A 105 -15.15 -3.76 3.10
N VAL A 106 -16.13 -2.93 3.50
CA VAL A 106 -17.03 -3.17 4.65
C VAL A 106 -17.78 -4.51 4.59
N THR A 107 -18.00 -5.06 3.40
CA THR A 107 -18.70 -6.35 3.21
C THR A 107 -17.77 -7.52 2.89
N CYS A 108 -16.50 -7.24 2.57
CA CYS A 108 -15.49 -8.22 2.20
C CYS A 108 -14.08 -7.64 2.39
N ASP A 109 -13.35 -8.14 3.38
CA ASP A 109 -11.98 -7.69 3.61
C ASP A 109 -11.01 -8.49 2.74
N HIS A 110 -10.99 -8.18 1.45
CA HIS A 110 -10.13 -8.83 0.46
C HIS A 110 -8.96 -7.93 0.05
N GLY A 111 -8.65 -6.86 0.78
CA GLY A 111 -7.44 -6.10 0.51
C GLY A 111 -6.20 -6.93 0.81
N LEU A 112 -5.08 -6.59 0.18
CA LEU A 112 -3.78 -7.12 0.55
C LEU A 112 -2.76 -5.98 0.55
N LEU A 113 -2.08 -5.78 1.67
CA LEU A 113 -0.92 -4.91 1.75
C LEU A 113 0.31 -5.74 2.10
N LEU A 114 1.30 -5.72 1.22
CA LEU A 114 2.63 -6.28 1.47
C LEU A 114 3.61 -5.14 1.73
N VAL A 115 4.48 -5.30 2.73
CA VAL A 115 5.63 -4.43 2.94
C VAL A 115 6.90 -5.24 2.84
N TYR A 116 7.81 -4.83 1.97
CA TYR A 116 9.13 -5.42 1.84
C TYR A 116 10.20 -4.50 2.44
N LEU A 117 10.84 -4.96 3.51
CA LEU A 117 11.95 -4.28 4.18
C LEU A 117 13.27 -4.70 3.52
N LYS A 118 13.78 -3.87 2.61
CA LYS A 118 14.89 -4.22 1.70
C LYS A 118 16.21 -4.54 2.41
N ASP A 119 16.48 -3.86 3.51
CA ASP A 119 17.70 -3.99 4.33
C ASP A 119 17.75 -5.32 5.09
N THR A 120 16.60 -5.77 5.60
CA THR A 120 16.48 -7.03 6.34
C THR A 120 15.94 -8.20 5.51
N GLN A 121 15.52 -7.93 4.27
CA GLN A 121 14.91 -8.89 3.35
C GLN A 121 13.66 -9.56 3.93
N LYS A 122 12.88 -8.84 4.73
CA LYS A 122 11.64 -9.33 5.34
C LYS A 122 10.42 -8.85 4.56
N VAL A 123 9.41 -9.70 4.50
CA VAL A 123 8.07 -9.36 4.00
C VAL A 123 7.10 -9.40 5.18
N CYS A 124 6.27 -8.37 5.29
CA CYS A 124 5.15 -8.27 6.23
C CYS A 124 3.86 -8.12 5.42
N GLU A 125 2.75 -8.61 5.96
CA GLU A 125 1.46 -8.62 5.29
C GLU A 125 0.33 -8.14 6.21
N LEU A 126 -0.62 -7.41 5.64
CA LEU A 126 -1.93 -7.07 6.21
C LEU A 126 -3.02 -7.43 5.21
#